data_AF-A0A947FYM5-F1
#
_entry.id   AF-A0A947FYM5-F1
#
_cell.length_a   1.000
_cell.length_b   1.000
_cell.length_c   1.000
_cell.angle_alpha   90.00
_cell.angle_beta   90.00
_cell.angle_gamma   90.00
#
_symmetry.space_group_name_H-M   'P 1'
#
loop_
_entity.id
_entity.type
_entity.pdbx_description
1 polymer ?
#
loop_
_entity_poly.entity_id
_entity_poly.type
_entity_poly.pdbx_seq_one_letter_code
_entity_poly.pdbx_strand_id
1 'polypeptide(L)' 'PVALPDFTNLQRAQRSRLEEVRRARDSHQVELALGRVATAAGAGSNLLPAMIEAVKVRASLGEISGRLLGLWGPYRPQ' A
#
# COMPACT_ATOMS: atom_id res chain seq x y z
N PRO A 1 -13.93 20.71 25.34
CA PRO A 1 -13.74 19.27 25.02
C PRO A 1 -14.00 19.03 23.52
N VAL A 2 -13.03 18.48 22.79
CA VAL A 2 -13.22 18.12 21.38
C VAL A 2 -14.08 16.86 21.32
N ALA A 3 -15.20 16.90 20.60
CA ALA A 3 -16.02 15.72 20.38
C ALA A 3 -15.23 14.71 19.55
N LEU A 4 -15.15 13.46 20.03
CA LEU A 4 -14.47 12.41 19.31
C LEU A 4 -15.29 12.01 18.07
N PRO A 5 -14.64 11.80 16.91
CA PRO A 5 -15.31 11.27 15.74
C PRO A 5 -15.90 9.88 15.99
N ASP A 6 -16.91 9.51 15.21
CA ASP A 6 -17.39 8.12 15.16
C ASP A 6 -16.38 7.25 14.39
N PHE A 7 -15.46 6.64 15.13
CA PHE A 7 -14.42 5.76 14.57
C PHE A 7 -14.97 4.48 13.94
N THR A 8 -16.14 4.00 14.37
CA THR A 8 -16.74 2.77 13.84
C THR A 8 -17.24 3.00 12.42
N ASN A 9 -18.01 4.08 12.21
CA ASN A 9 -18.46 4.46 10.87
C ASN A 9 -17.31 4.85 9.96
N LEU A 10 -16.30 5.56 10.50
CA LEU A 10 -15.10 5.90 9.74
C LEU A 10 -14.37 4.66 9.23
N GLN A 11 -14.15 3.66 10.09
CA GLN A 11 -13.52 2.39 9.70
C GLN A 11 -14.33 1.68 8.61
N ARG A 12 -15.66 1.60 8.76
CA ARG A 12 -16.53 0.97 7.75
C ARG A 12 -16.40 1.66 6.38
N ALA A 13 -16.42 2.99 6.36
CA ALA A 13 -16.28 3.77 5.13
C ALA A 13 -14.91 3.57 4.46
N GLN A 14 -13.82 3.57 5.24
CA GLN A 14 -12.47 3.31 4.72
C GLN A 14 -12.36 1.90 4.10
N ARG A 15 -12.95 0.88 4.76
CA ARG A 15 -12.97 -0.48 4.23
C ARG A 15 -13.76 -0.59 2.92
N SER A 16 -14.97 -0.03 2.85
CA SER A 16 -15.77 -0.03 1.61
C SER A 16 -15.01 0.60 0.45
N ARG A 17 -14.43 1.78 0.68
CA ARG A 17 -13.66 2.50 -0.34
C ARG A 17 -12.46 1.69 -0.81
N LEU A 18 -11.75 1.02 0.10
CA LEU A 18 -10.62 0.17 -0.26
C LEU A 18 -11.06 -1.03 -1.11
N GLU A 19 -12.19 -1.65 -0.78
CA GLU A 19 -12.77 -2.75 -1.56
C GLU A 19 -13.18 -2.28 -2.97
N GLU A 20 -13.83 -1.13 -3.09
CA GLU A 20 -14.21 -0.53 -4.37
C GLU A 20 -12.99 -0.25 -5.25
N VAL A 21 -11.94 0.37 -4.68
CA VAL A 21 -10.68 0.61 -5.39
C VAL A 21 -10.06 -0.70 -5.88
N ARG A 22 -10.07 -1.74 -5.04
CA ARG A 22 -9.52 -3.06 -5.40
C ARG A 22 -10.32 -3.75 -6.50
N ARG A 23 -11.64 -3.59 -6.52
CA ARG A 23 -12.52 -4.17 -7.56
C ARG A 23 -12.39 -3.45 -8.90
N ALA A 24 -12.18 -2.13 -8.89
CA ALA A 24 -12.18 -1.31 -10.10
C ALA A 24 -10.82 -1.22 -10.82
N ARG A 25 -9.71 -1.55 -10.16
CA ARG A 25 -8.36 -1.43 -10.71
C ARG A 25 -7.96 -2.63 -11.58
N ASP A 26 -7.00 -2.40 -12.48
CA ASP A 26 -6.30 -3.48 -13.17
C ASP A 26 -5.35 -4.20 -12.20
N SER A 27 -5.75 -5.40 -11.79
CA SER A 27 -4.99 -6.19 -10.81
C SER A 27 -3.64 -6.68 -11.34
N HIS A 28 -3.51 -6.88 -12.65
CA HIS A 28 -2.25 -7.29 -13.26
C HIS A 28 -1.24 -6.13 -13.26
N GLN A 29 -1.67 -4.91 -13.61
CA GLN A 29 -0.81 -3.72 -13.53
C GLN A 29 -0.37 -3.42 -12.10
N VAL A 30 -1.25 -3.63 -11.12
CA VAL A 30 -0.90 -3.52 -9.69
C VAL A 30 0.20 -4.51 -9.33
N GLU A 31 0.07 -5.78 -9.70
CA GLU A 31 1.06 -6.80 -9.38
C GLU A 31 2.42 -6.48 -10.01
N LEU A 32 2.44 -6.06 -11.28
CA LEU A 32 3.66 -5.61 -11.96
C LEU A 32 4.34 -4.44 -11.24
N ALA A 33 3.57 -3.42 -10.85
CA ALA A 33 4.11 -2.25 -10.15
C ALA A 33 4.63 -2.61 -8.75
N LEU A 34 3.92 -3.47 -8.02
CA LEU A 34 4.37 -4.02 -6.73
C LEU A 34 5.65 -4.84 -6.88
N GLY A 35 5.80 -5.60 -7.96
CA GLY A 35 7.03 -6.30 -8.31
C GLY A 35 8.21 -5.34 -8.50
N ARG A 36 8.01 -4.22 -9.21
CA ARG A 36 9.04 -3.18 -9.37
C ARG A 36 9.46 -2.56 -8.04
N VAL A 37 8.52 -2.36 -7.11
CA VAL A 37 8.85 -1.90 -5.74
C VAL A 37 9.76 -2.90 -5.04
N ALA A 38 9.42 -4.19 -5.09
CA ALA A 38 10.23 -5.25 -4.50
C ALA A 38 11.63 -5.33 -5.12
N THR A 39 11.73 -5.25 -6.46
CA THR A 39 13.02 -5.21 -7.17
C THR A 39 13.87 -4.01 -6.75
N ALA A 40 13.28 -2.80 -6.72
CA ALA A 40 14.00 -1.59 -6.33
C ALA A 40 14.51 -1.67 -4.90
N ALA A 41 13.70 -2.23 -4.00
CA ALA A 41 14.05 -2.46 -2.59
C ALA A 41 15.15 -3.49 -2.41
N GLY A 42 15.10 -4.61 -3.15
CA GLY A 42 16.14 -5.64 -3.12
C GLY A 42 17.48 -5.15 -3.67
N ALA A 43 17.44 -4.21 -4.63
CA ALA A 43 18.64 -3.61 -5.20
C ALA A 43 19.20 -2.42 -4.39
N GLY A 44 18.55 -2.00 -3.30
CA GLY A 44 18.96 -0.81 -2.54
C GLY A 44 18.85 0.50 -3.33
N SER A 45 18.06 0.52 -4.39
CA SER A 45 17.88 1.67 -5.29
C SER A 45 16.80 2.64 -4.79
N ASN A 46 16.71 3.84 -5.39
CA ASN A 46 15.68 4.81 -5.03
C ASN A 46 14.27 4.24 -5.27
N LEU A 47 13.46 4.16 -4.20
CA LEU A 47 12.12 3.58 -4.23
C LEU A 47 11.05 4.51 -4.79
N LEU A 48 11.25 5.83 -4.73
CA LEU A 48 10.20 6.80 -5.07
C LEU A 48 9.64 6.59 -6.49
N PRO A 49 10.45 6.38 -7.55
CA PRO A 49 9.91 6.10 -8.88
C PRO A 49 8.97 4.89 -8.90
N ALA A 50 9.37 3.77 -8.28
CA ALA A 50 8.55 2.56 -8.26
C ALA A 50 7.28 2.73 -7.41
N MET A 51 7.36 3.45 -6.29
CA MET A 51 6.20 3.77 -5.45
C MET A 51 5.19 4.67 -6.16
N ILE A 52 5.65 5.67 -6.92
CA ILE A 52 4.78 6.53 -7.72
C ILE A 52 4.00 5.70 -8.75
N GLU A 53 4.67 4.79 -9.45
CA GLU A 53 4.00 3.90 -10.40
C GLU A 53 2.97 2.98 -9.72
N ALA A 54 3.31 2.41 -8.55
CA ALA A 54 2.36 1.61 -7.77
C ALA A 54 1.12 2.40 -7.35
N VAL A 55 1.27 3.65 -6.90
CA VAL A 55 0.14 4.50 -6.51
C VAL A 55 -0.71 4.89 -7.73
N LYS A 56 -0.11 5.18 -8.89
CA LYS A 56 -0.83 5.50 -10.13
C LYS A 56 -1.76 4.36 -10.57
N VAL A 57 -1.32 3.12 -10.44
CA VAL A 57 -2.14 1.92 -10.73
C VAL A 57 -3.07 1.52 -9.58
N ARG A 58 -3.22 2.38 -8.56
CA ARG A 58 -4.11 2.16 -7.41
C ARG A 58 -3.70 0.98 -6.53
N ALA A 59 -2.41 0.71 -6.39
CA ALA A 59 -1.92 -0.09 -5.27
C ALA A 59 -2.19 0.66 -3.94
N SER A 60 -2.62 -0.08 -2.93
CA SER A 60 -2.88 0.46 -1.60
C SER A 60 -1.59 0.53 -0.78
N LEU A 61 -1.58 1.39 0.25
CA LEU A 61 -0.46 1.48 1.19
C LEU A 61 -0.13 0.11 1.79
N GLY A 62 -1.15 -0.65 2.22
CA GLY A 62 -0.95 -1.98 2.81
C GLY A 62 -0.32 -2.99 1.86
N GLU A 63 -0.56 -2.89 0.55
CA GLU A 63 0.07 -3.79 -0.45
C GLU A 63 1.53 -3.42 -0.69
N ILE A 64 1.83 -2.12 -0.81
CA ILE A 64 3.20 -1.63 -0.95
C ILE A 64 4.01 -2.00 0.29
N SER A 65 3.50 -1.64 1.49
CA SER A 65 4.12 -2.00 2.76
C SER A 65 4.22 -3.52 2.93
N GLY A 66 3.26 -4.30 2.46
CA GLY A 66 3.31 -5.76 2.49
C GLY A 66 4.46 -6.34 1.67
N ARG A 67 4.75 -5.79 0.48
CA ARG A 67 5.91 -6.19 -0.33
C ARG A 67 7.23 -5.87 0.39
N LEU A 68 7.34 -4.69 0.97
CA LEU A 68 8.53 -4.26 1.71
C LEU A 68 8.72 -5.06 3.00
N LEU A 69 7.64 -5.33 3.73
CA LEU A 69 7.66 -6.15 4.94
C LEU A 69 8.09 -7.59 4.63
N GLY A 70 7.64 -8.16 3.52
CA GLY A 70 8.06 -9.50 3.10
C GLY A 70 9.57 -9.58 2.79
N LEU A 71 10.18 -8.48 2.34
CA LEU A 71 11.59 -8.42 2.01
C LEU A 71 12.48 -8.10 3.22
N TRP A 72 12.11 -7.10 4.02
CA TRP A 72 12.96 -6.58 5.10
C TRP A 72 12.60 -7.14 6.48
N GLY A 73 11.40 -7.71 6.62
CA GLY A 73 10.83 -8.02 7.93
C GLY A 73 10.37 -6.78 8.69
N PRO A 74 9.70 -6.98 9.84
CA PRO A 74 9.27 -5.87 10.69
C PRO A 74 10.47 -5.22 11.39
N TYR A 75 10.38 -3.91 11.61
CA TYR A 75 11.33 -3.21 12.47
C TYR A 75 11.35 -3.82 13.88
N ARG A 76 12.54 -4.01 14.43
CA ARG A 76 12.75 -4.44 15.82
C ARG A 76 13.59 -3.38 16.54
N PRO A 77 13.03 -2.67 17.53
CA PRO A 77 13.83 -1.79 18.37
C PRO A 77 14.86 -2.63 19.14
N GLN A 78 16.06 -2.06 19.30
CA GLN A 78 17.11 -2.59 20.17
C GLN A 78 16.92 -2.10 21.60
#